data_AF-A0A2A7MKV6-F1
#
_entry.id   AF-A0A2A7MKV6-F1
#
_cell.length_a   1.000
_cell.length_b   1.000
_cell.length_c   1.000
_cell.angle_alpha   90.00
_cell.angle_beta   90.00
_cell.angle_gamma   90.00
#
_symmetry.space_group_name_H-M   'P 1'
#
loop_
_entity.id
_entity.type
_entity.pdbx_description
1 polymer ?
#
loop_
_entity_poly.entity_id
_entity_poly.type
_entity_poly.pdbx_seq_one_letter_code
_entity_poly.pdbx_strand_id
1 'polypeptide(L)'
;MDDLKKELLKEIEEFRKVGHKFLENEISIMEFKKVSGGMGVYAQRNKNGFMIRLRIPSGITSKKQMKWILDTAKKYGLEKVHLTTREAIQFHDLTIDEVCDLMKEALEENIYTRGAGGNYPRNVAISPLAGVDRFEAFDVTPYALIVNNHFLKKITSYKLPRKLKVSFSSSNMDCGHCNITDLGFLATIKDHKKYFKVYLGGGLGANPKLSIEYPKLIDPSVVLYHVEAMTKLFIEQGDYENKHKARIRYIVERMGKEEFLKCYQEKLDDVMKDEDLTLDLHPIEIDKEGKETEINNQRLYAQKQNGLYSVYFHPFGGQLHLKDLEDILDCIEDMKQVELRLTMTEGIYIRNLNGDEAGKVLDITEGRGGETHLEQSVSCIGVPTCQIGICESQKTLFNILEYFREKSYKKDVLPRVHLSGCMNSCGIHEASMIGFAGSRKRIDGELKDVFELHINGSFEEGNARLGKVYGSILSEKIPEFLYELAIKVEEKNVNFEEFVDKYENELKDLVKIYS
;
A
#
# COMPACT_ATOMS: atom_id res chain seq x y z
N MET A 1 -6.11 23.85 10.81
CA MET A 1 -6.85 22.73 10.17
C MET A 1 -8.32 23.10 9.95
N ASP A 2 -8.94 23.91 10.80
CA ASP A 2 -10.35 24.30 10.63
C ASP A 2 -10.62 25.07 9.34
N ASP A 3 -9.72 25.98 8.94
CA ASP A 3 -9.86 26.71 7.67
C ASP A 3 -9.81 25.76 6.46
N LEU A 4 -8.93 24.75 6.50
CA LEU A 4 -8.89 23.70 5.50
C LEU A 4 -10.23 22.93 5.46
N LYS A 5 -10.80 22.55 6.61
CA LYS A 5 -12.11 21.88 6.63
C LYS A 5 -13.20 22.73 5.98
N LYS A 6 -13.26 24.03 6.28
CA LYS A 6 -14.23 24.95 5.66
C LYS A 6 -14.06 25.04 4.14
N GLU A 7 -12.82 25.05 3.66
CA GLU A 7 -12.52 25.04 2.22
C GLU A 7 -12.99 23.72 1.57
N LEU A 8 -12.64 22.58 2.16
CA LEU A 8 -13.01 21.26 1.64
C LEU A 8 -14.53 21.04 1.64
N LEU A 9 -15.26 21.52 2.65
CA LEU A 9 -16.73 21.47 2.66
C LEU A 9 -17.35 22.17 1.45
N LYS A 10 -16.79 23.31 1.02
CA LYS A 10 -17.23 23.99 -0.21
C LYS A 10 -16.88 23.20 -1.45
N GLU A 11 -15.68 22.62 -1.53
CA GLU A 11 -15.27 21.75 -2.65
C GLU A 11 -16.20 20.53 -2.78
N ILE A 12 -16.67 19.96 -1.66
CA ILE A 12 -17.58 18.81 -1.65
C ILE A 12 -18.94 19.16 -2.29
N GLU A 13 -19.51 20.32 -1.99
CA GLU A 13 -20.78 20.76 -2.60
C GLU A 13 -20.66 20.95 -4.11
N GLU A 14 -19.58 21.57 -4.56
CA GLU A 14 -19.33 21.70 -6.01
C GLU A 14 -19.05 20.35 -6.66
N PHE A 15 -18.35 19.45 -5.96
CA PHE A 15 -18.10 18.10 -6.46
C PHE A 15 -19.40 17.28 -6.61
N ARG A 16 -20.37 17.44 -5.71
CA ARG A 16 -21.69 16.80 -5.84
C ARG A 16 -22.36 17.17 -7.15
N LYS A 17 -22.38 18.46 -7.50
CA LYS A 17 -22.91 18.95 -8.79
C LYS A 17 -22.18 18.33 -9.98
N VAL A 18 -20.85 18.24 -9.91
CA VAL A 18 -20.03 17.60 -10.97
C VAL A 18 -20.39 16.13 -11.13
N GLY A 19 -20.66 15.42 -10.04
CA GLY A 19 -21.04 14.01 -10.11
C GLY A 19 -22.45 13.79 -10.68
N HIS A 20 -23.43 14.66 -10.40
CA HIS A 20 -24.73 14.60 -11.09
C HIS A 20 -24.60 14.82 -12.59
N LYS A 21 -23.82 15.82 -13.02
CA LYS A 21 -23.51 16.03 -14.44
C LYS A 21 -22.88 14.81 -15.11
N PHE A 22 -22.03 14.08 -14.39
CA PHE A 22 -21.46 12.83 -14.89
C PHE A 22 -22.52 11.74 -15.05
N LEU A 23 -23.44 11.58 -14.09
CA LEU A 23 -24.54 10.60 -14.16
C LEU A 23 -25.54 10.94 -15.27
N GLU A 24 -25.76 12.23 -15.54
CA GLU A 24 -26.60 12.74 -16.63
C GLU A 24 -25.90 12.68 -18.01
N ASN A 25 -24.65 12.18 -18.06
CA ASN A 25 -23.81 12.11 -19.26
C ASN A 25 -23.47 13.48 -19.88
N GLU A 26 -23.56 14.58 -19.13
CA GLU A 26 -23.12 15.91 -19.58
C GLU A 26 -21.59 16.01 -19.67
N ILE A 27 -20.86 15.23 -18.86
CA ILE A 27 -19.40 15.15 -18.89
C ILE A 27 -18.93 13.71 -19.06
N SER A 28 -17.81 13.55 -19.75
CA SER A 28 -17.18 12.25 -19.95
C SER A 28 -16.54 11.71 -18.66
N ILE A 29 -16.31 10.40 -18.64
CA ILE A 29 -15.54 9.72 -17.59
C ILE A 29 -14.14 10.30 -17.39
N MET A 30 -13.51 10.82 -18.44
CA MET A 30 -12.18 11.42 -18.36
C MET A 30 -12.22 12.79 -17.71
N GLU A 31 -13.24 13.59 -18.02
CA GLU A 31 -13.49 14.89 -17.39
C GLU A 31 -13.86 14.72 -15.92
N PHE A 32 -14.77 13.80 -15.61
CA PHE A 32 -15.10 13.46 -14.22
C PHE A 32 -13.85 13.05 -13.44
N LYS A 33 -13.05 12.13 -13.97
CA LYS A 33 -11.81 11.65 -13.34
C LYS A 33 -10.78 12.75 -13.08
N LYS A 34 -10.74 13.81 -13.89
CA LYS A 34 -9.83 14.96 -13.71
C LYS A 34 -10.15 15.70 -12.40
N VAL A 35 -11.43 15.80 -12.04
CA VAL A 35 -11.90 16.44 -10.81
C VAL A 35 -11.95 15.42 -9.66
N SER A 36 -12.67 14.32 -9.86
CA SER A 36 -12.97 13.31 -8.83
C SER A 36 -11.72 12.69 -8.23
N GLY A 37 -10.67 12.51 -9.05
CA GLY A 37 -9.41 11.94 -8.58
C GLY A 37 -8.81 12.75 -7.44
N GLY A 38 -8.87 14.08 -7.51
CA GLY A 38 -8.39 14.95 -6.43
C GLY A 38 -9.18 14.82 -5.13
N MET A 39 -10.46 14.43 -5.23
CA MET A 39 -11.35 14.19 -4.09
C MET A 39 -11.20 12.78 -3.49
N GLY A 40 -10.33 11.94 -4.06
CA GLY A 40 -10.20 10.55 -3.64
C GLY A 40 -11.32 9.65 -4.14
N VAL A 41 -12.08 10.11 -5.16
CA VAL A 41 -13.27 9.44 -5.68
C VAL A 41 -13.04 8.97 -7.10
N TYR A 42 -13.46 7.75 -7.41
CA TYR A 42 -13.41 7.19 -8.75
C TYR A 42 -14.73 6.50 -9.07
N ALA A 43 -15.31 6.82 -10.23
CA ALA A 43 -16.40 6.02 -10.76
C ALA A 43 -15.89 4.59 -11.00
N GLN A 44 -16.77 3.62 -10.79
CA GLN A 44 -16.51 2.23 -11.12
C GLN A 44 -16.89 1.95 -12.57
N ARG A 45 -16.68 0.71 -13.04
CA ARG A 45 -16.94 0.34 -14.43
C ARG A 45 -18.44 0.30 -14.79
N ASN A 46 -19.31 0.03 -13.82
CA ASN A 46 -20.77 0.11 -13.97
C ASN A 46 -21.30 1.56 -14.12
N LYS A 47 -20.43 2.56 -13.97
CA LYS A 47 -20.70 4.02 -14.01
C LYS A 47 -21.61 4.59 -12.92
N ASN A 48 -22.45 3.76 -12.30
CA ASN A 48 -23.40 4.21 -11.27
C ASN A 48 -22.84 4.07 -9.84
N GLY A 49 -21.87 3.18 -9.64
CA GLY A 49 -21.16 3.02 -8.36
C GLY A 49 -19.87 3.84 -8.32
N PHE A 50 -19.54 4.36 -7.15
CA PHE A 50 -18.33 5.13 -6.89
C PHE A 50 -17.51 4.46 -5.79
N MET A 51 -16.20 4.51 -5.95
CA MET A 51 -15.24 4.21 -4.89
C MET A 51 -14.76 5.52 -4.29
N ILE A 52 -14.73 5.57 -2.95
CA ILE A 52 -14.07 6.63 -2.19
C ILE A 52 -12.94 6.03 -1.36
N ARG A 53 -11.79 6.72 -1.35
CA ARG A 53 -10.64 6.35 -0.54
C ARG A 53 -10.47 7.30 0.63
N LEU A 54 -10.51 6.75 1.83
CA LEU A 54 -10.20 7.45 3.08
C LEU A 54 -8.69 7.47 3.28
N ARG A 55 -8.12 8.66 3.54
CA ARG A 55 -6.72 8.77 3.96
C ARG A 55 -6.65 8.39 5.44
N ILE A 56 -5.93 7.33 5.73
CA ILE A 56 -5.53 6.94 7.08
C ILE A 56 -4.04 7.26 7.18
N PRO A 57 -3.65 8.40 7.78
CA PRO A 57 -2.27 8.87 7.78
C PRO A 57 -1.30 7.77 8.21
N SER A 58 -0.48 7.27 7.27
CA SER A 58 0.48 6.18 7.50
C SER A 58 -0.11 4.91 8.10
N GLY A 59 -1.38 4.60 7.79
CA GLY A 59 -2.07 3.41 8.28
C GLY A 59 -2.39 3.41 9.76
N ILE A 60 -2.14 4.52 10.46
CA ILE A 60 -2.29 4.64 11.91
C ILE A 60 -3.74 4.95 12.23
N THR A 61 -4.37 4.06 12.98
CA THR A 61 -5.78 4.25 13.36
C THR A 61 -6.06 3.76 14.77
N SER A 62 -6.97 4.46 15.42
CA SER A 62 -7.45 4.13 16.77
C SER A 62 -8.67 3.23 16.72
N LYS A 63 -8.99 2.60 17.86
CA LYS A 63 -10.26 1.88 18.05
C LYS A 63 -11.47 2.75 17.70
N LYS A 64 -11.47 4.02 18.15
CA LYS A 64 -12.53 4.99 17.85
C LYS A 64 -12.69 5.22 16.34
N GLN A 65 -11.59 5.48 15.63
CA GLN A 65 -11.64 5.72 14.19
C GLN A 65 -12.10 4.48 13.41
N MET A 66 -11.62 3.29 13.78
CA MET A 66 -12.07 2.05 13.14
C MET A 66 -13.53 1.71 13.46
N LYS A 67 -14.01 2.05 14.67
CA LYS A 67 -15.44 1.95 15.01
C LYS A 67 -16.29 2.89 14.16
N TRP A 68 -15.84 4.12 13.96
CA TRP A 68 -16.51 5.06 13.04
C TRP A 68 -16.55 4.51 11.61
N ILE A 69 -15.45 3.91 11.13
CA ILE A 69 -15.40 3.27 9.80
C ILE A 69 -16.40 2.12 9.71
N LEU A 70 -16.47 1.25 10.72
CA LEU A 70 -17.44 0.16 10.80
C LEU A 70 -18.88 0.68 10.74
N ASP A 71 -19.22 1.65 11.60
CA ASP A 71 -20.57 2.20 11.70
C ASP A 71 -20.98 2.93 10.42
N THR A 72 -20.06 3.66 9.82
CA THR A 72 -20.27 4.36 8.54
C THR A 72 -20.47 3.35 7.40
N ALA A 73 -19.67 2.28 7.34
CA ALA A 73 -19.84 1.24 6.34
C ALA A 73 -21.20 0.53 6.48
N LYS A 74 -21.63 0.23 7.72
CA LYS A 74 -22.98 -0.32 8.02
C LYS A 74 -24.09 0.64 7.59
N LYS A 75 -23.94 1.94 7.89
CA LYS A 75 -24.91 2.99 7.53
C LYS A 75 -25.15 3.05 6.01
N TYR A 76 -24.09 2.92 5.21
CA TYR A 76 -24.19 2.92 3.75
C TYR A 76 -24.41 1.51 3.15
N GLY A 77 -24.79 0.52 3.96
CA GLY A 77 -25.19 -0.81 3.49
C GLY A 77 -24.05 -1.65 2.90
N LEU A 78 -22.79 -1.37 3.27
CA LEU A 78 -21.64 -2.13 2.79
C LEU A 78 -21.50 -3.44 3.57
N GLU A 79 -21.05 -4.50 2.91
CA GLU A 79 -20.75 -5.78 3.57
C GLU A 79 -19.29 -5.87 4.04
N LYS A 80 -18.41 -5.04 3.47
CA LYS A 80 -16.97 -5.05 3.68
C LYS A 80 -16.33 -3.72 3.29
N VAL A 81 -15.09 -3.53 3.74
CA VAL A 81 -14.21 -2.44 3.31
C VAL A 81 -12.92 -3.01 2.71
N HIS A 82 -12.28 -2.28 1.80
CA HIS A 82 -11.04 -2.75 1.17
C HIS A 82 -9.81 -2.05 1.77
N LEU A 83 -8.94 -2.83 2.41
CA LEU A 83 -7.63 -2.40 2.88
C LEU A 83 -6.65 -2.36 1.69
N THR A 84 -5.83 -1.31 1.61
CA THR A 84 -5.04 -1.05 0.39
C THR A 84 -3.53 -1.15 0.62
N THR A 85 -2.78 -1.42 -0.44
CA THR A 85 -1.29 -1.39 -0.47
C THR A 85 -0.63 -0.02 -0.24
N ARG A 86 -1.39 0.97 0.24
CA ARG A 86 -0.86 2.25 0.77
C ARG A 86 -1.54 2.64 2.07
N GLU A 87 -1.90 1.64 2.87
CA GLU A 87 -2.30 1.81 4.27
C GLU A 87 -3.50 2.75 4.40
N ALA A 88 -4.48 2.52 3.54
CA ALA A 88 -5.71 3.31 3.44
C ALA A 88 -6.90 2.36 3.30
N ILE A 89 -8.10 2.91 3.43
CA ILE A 89 -9.37 2.17 3.36
C ILE A 89 -10.19 2.70 2.19
N GLN A 90 -10.79 1.79 1.42
CA GLN A 90 -11.71 2.11 0.33
C GLN A 90 -13.12 1.60 0.63
N PHE A 91 -14.10 2.44 0.37
CA PHE A 91 -15.51 2.06 0.30
C PHE A 91 -15.90 2.02 -1.17
N HIS A 92 -16.70 1.03 -1.54
CA HIS A 92 -17.11 0.75 -2.90
C HIS A 92 -18.63 0.76 -2.99
N ASP A 93 -19.15 0.86 -4.23
CA ASP A 93 -20.56 0.68 -4.55
C ASP A 93 -21.50 1.74 -3.96
N LEU A 94 -20.94 2.91 -3.61
CA LEU A 94 -21.70 4.07 -3.15
C LEU A 94 -22.25 4.87 -4.34
N THR A 95 -23.37 5.55 -4.14
CA THR A 95 -23.86 6.61 -5.02
C THR A 95 -23.04 7.89 -4.84
N ILE A 96 -23.19 8.86 -5.76
CA ILE A 96 -22.47 10.14 -5.64
C ILE A 96 -22.89 10.93 -4.40
N ASP A 97 -24.18 10.90 -4.05
CA ASP A 97 -24.72 11.61 -2.90
C ASP A 97 -24.16 11.05 -1.59
N GLU A 98 -24.19 9.73 -1.45
CA GLU A 98 -23.60 9.02 -0.31
C GLU A 98 -22.10 9.28 -0.19
N VAL A 99 -21.37 9.32 -1.31
CA VAL A 99 -19.95 9.71 -1.32
C VAL A 99 -19.77 11.11 -0.76
N CYS A 100 -20.55 12.08 -1.21
CA CYS A 100 -20.44 13.46 -0.76
C CYS A 100 -20.87 13.65 0.70
N ASP A 101 -21.88 12.91 1.17
CA ASP A 101 -22.30 12.92 2.58
C ASP A 101 -21.25 12.26 3.48
N LEU A 102 -20.72 11.11 3.08
CA LEU A 102 -19.62 10.44 3.76
C LEU A 102 -18.40 11.35 3.87
N MET A 103 -18.05 12.11 2.82
CA MET A 103 -16.93 13.06 2.86
C MET A 103 -17.10 14.13 3.95
N LYS A 104 -18.32 14.62 4.17
CA LYS A 104 -18.60 15.60 5.22
C LYS A 104 -18.46 14.97 6.60
N GLU A 105 -19.07 13.79 6.79
CA GLU A 105 -19.00 13.02 8.03
C GLU A 105 -17.55 12.63 8.39
N ALA A 106 -16.75 12.25 7.40
CA ALA A 106 -15.34 11.95 7.58
C ALA A 106 -14.55 13.17 8.09
N LEU A 107 -14.85 14.38 7.59
CA LEU A 107 -14.17 15.60 8.03
C LEU A 107 -14.46 15.94 9.49
N GLU A 108 -15.63 15.57 10.02
CA GLU A 108 -15.96 15.73 11.44
C GLU A 108 -15.00 14.90 12.32
N GLU A 109 -14.65 13.69 11.89
CA GLU A 109 -13.69 12.80 12.56
C GLU A 109 -12.23 13.01 12.15
N ASN A 110 -11.91 14.11 11.45
CA ASN A 110 -10.57 14.41 10.91
C ASN A 110 -10.03 13.35 9.93
N ILE A 111 -10.92 12.65 9.24
CA ILE A 111 -10.60 11.72 8.15
C ILE A 111 -10.77 12.47 6.83
N TYR A 112 -9.69 12.53 6.05
CA TYR A 112 -9.65 13.30 4.81
C TYR A 112 -9.68 12.38 3.60
N THR A 113 -10.31 12.80 2.51
CA THR A 113 -10.29 12.09 1.21
C THR A 113 -9.50 12.87 0.15
N ARG A 114 -9.35 14.19 0.34
CA ARG A 114 -8.60 15.08 -0.55
C ARG A 114 -7.16 14.60 -0.75
N GLY A 115 -6.79 14.40 -2.00
CA GLY A 115 -5.48 13.90 -2.41
C GLY A 115 -5.23 12.41 -2.16
N ALA A 116 -6.23 11.63 -1.73
CA ALA A 116 -6.13 10.17 -1.71
C ALA A 116 -5.96 9.60 -3.14
N GLY A 117 -6.48 10.32 -4.13
CA GLY A 117 -6.37 10.08 -5.56
C GLY A 117 -5.60 11.18 -6.32
N GLY A 118 -5.83 11.26 -7.63
CA GLY A 118 -5.41 12.41 -8.45
C GLY A 118 -3.90 12.66 -8.54
N ASN A 119 -3.55 13.90 -8.89
CA ASN A 119 -2.19 14.43 -8.98
C ASN A 119 -1.82 15.17 -7.68
N TYR A 120 -1.77 14.41 -6.59
CA TYR A 120 -1.50 14.92 -5.24
C TYR A 120 -0.46 14.04 -4.53
N PRO A 121 0.17 14.56 -3.46
CA PRO A 121 0.87 13.72 -2.51
C PRO A 121 -0.10 12.70 -1.90
N ARG A 122 0.22 11.42 -2.08
CA ARG A 122 -0.58 10.31 -1.56
C ARG A 122 -0.32 10.11 -0.07
N ASN A 123 -1.01 9.14 0.51
CA ASN A 123 -0.72 8.67 1.86
C ASN A 123 0.78 8.33 1.98
N VAL A 124 1.43 8.89 3.01
CA VAL A 124 2.84 8.60 3.31
C VAL A 124 2.87 7.20 3.90
N ALA A 125 3.54 6.28 3.21
CA ALA A 125 3.61 4.89 3.66
C ALA A 125 4.62 4.73 4.80
N ILE A 126 4.44 3.73 5.67
CA ILE A 126 5.38 3.44 6.76
C ILE A 126 5.64 1.92 6.90
N SER A 127 6.71 1.52 7.57
CA SER A 127 6.77 0.19 8.18
C SER A 127 5.64 0.05 9.22
N PRO A 128 4.69 -0.89 9.11
CA PRO A 128 3.52 -0.91 9.98
C PRO A 128 3.84 -1.22 11.46
N LEU A 129 4.98 -1.86 11.73
CA LEU A 129 5.50 -2.14 13.07
C LEU A 129 6.45 -1.04 13.60
N ALA A 130 6.59 0.10 12.92
CA ALA A 130 7.41 1.21 13.41
C ALA A 130 7.01 1.60 14.85
N GLY A 131 8.00 1.72 15.73
CA GLY A 131 7.86 1.99 17.16
C GLY A 131 7.78 0.74 18.05
N VAL A 132 7.53 -0.44 17.48
CA VAL A 132 7.42 -1.71 18.25
C VAL A 132 8.26 -2.84 17.67
N ASP A 133 8.76 -2.72 16.44
CA ASP A 133 9.62 -3.71 15.80
C ASP A 133 10.90 -3.94 16.62
N ARG A 134 11.30 -5.20 16.78
CA ARG A 134 12.55 -5.57 17.48
C ARG A 134 13.79 -5.30 16.64
N PHE A 135 13.62 -5.17 15.33
CA PHE A 135 14.70 -5.00 14.36
C PHE A 135 14.78 -3.58 13.81
N GLU A 136 13.99 -2.64 14.32
CA GLU A 136 14.08 -1.25 13.85
C GLU A 136 15.33 -0.52 14.34
N ALA A 137 15.86 0.34 13.47
CA ALA A 137 16.87 1.32 13.84
C ALA A 137 16.28 2.36 14.82
N PHE A 138 15.14 2.96 14.48
CA PHE A 138 14.38 3.83 15.37
C PHE A 138 12.94 4.01 14.86
N ASP A 139 12.06 4.51 15.73
CA ASP A 139 10.67 4.79 15.39
C ASP A 139 10.57 5.94 14.37
N VAL A 140 10.07 5.62 13.18
CA VAL A 140 9.87 6.56 12.07
C VAL A 140 8.46 7.18 12.07
N THR A 141 7.58 6.78 12.99
CA THR A 141 6.18 7.22 13.07
C THR A 141 6.03 8.75 13.14
N PRO A 142 6.77 9.48 14.01
CA PRO A 142 6.62 10.94 14.09
C PRO A 142 6.93 11.66 12.77
N TYR A 143 7.91 11.16 12.02
CA TYR A 143 8.33 11.72 10.74
C TYR A 143 7.28 11.48 9.65
N ALA A 144 6.71 10.28 9.57
CA ALA A 144 5.68 9.99 8.58
C ALA A 144 4.39 10.80 8.86
N LEU A 145 4.02 10.98 10.13
CA LEU A 145 2.88 11.80 10.53
C LEU A 145 3.09 13.29 10.24
N ILE A 146 4.26 13.86 10.53
CA ILE A 146 4.53 15.26 10.24
C ILE A 146 4.53 15.54 8.73
N VAL A 147 5.04 14.61 7.91
CA VAL A 147 4.99 14.72 6.44
C VAL A 147 3.55 14.64 5.92
N ASN A 148 2.70 13.76 6.46
CA ASN A 148 1.27 13.75 6.12
C ASN A 148 0.60 15.09 6.45
N ASN A 149 0.85 15.63 7.65
CA ASN A 149 0.29 16.91 8.07
C ASN A 149 0.78 18.04 7.16
N HIS A 150 2.06 18.06 6.83
CA HIS A 150 2.66 19.03 5.91
C HIS A 150 2.01 19.00 4.52
N PHE A 151 1.76 17.81 3.97
CA PHE A 151 1.00 17.66 2.73
C PHE A 151 -0.45 18.11 2.86
N LEU A 152 -1.13 17.79 3.97
CA LEU A 152 -2.52 18.20 4.18
C LEU A 152 -2.67 19.72 4.29
N LYS A 153 -1.75 20.41 4.98
CA LYS A 153 -1.75 21.88 5.10
C LYS A 153 -1.71 22.61 3.75
N LYS A 154 -1.13 21.98 2.73
CA LYS A 154 -0.97 22.54 1.37
C LYS A 154 -1.81 21.80 0.34
N ILE A 155 -2.77 20.98 0.76
CA ILE A 155 -3.41 20.03 -0.13
C ILE A 155 -4.19 20.71 -1.27
N THR A 156 -4.71 21.91 -1.04
CA THR A 156 -5.46 22.70 -2.02
C THR A 156 -4.57 23.53 -2.94
N SER A 157 -3.29 23.73 -2.61
CA SER A 157 -2.35 24.52 -3.41
C SER A 157 -1.52 23.70 -4.41
N TYR A 158 -1.48 22.37 -4.28
CA TYR A 158 -0.69 21.52 -5.16
C TYR A 158 -1.14 21.55 -6.62
N LYS A 159 -0.17 21.74 -7.51
CA LYS A 159 -0.30 21.59 -8.97
C LYS A 159 0.77 20.63 -9.48
N LEU A 160 0.67 19.35 -9.10
CA LEU A 160 1.65 18.35 -9.50
C LEU A 160 1.36 17.79 -10.91
N PRO A 161 2.37 17.38 -11.67
CA PRO A 161 2.17 16.73 -12.98
C PRO A 161 1.51 15.34 -12.80
N ARG A 162 1.81 14.63 -11.69
CA ARG A 162 1.22 13.33 -11.34
C ARG A 162 1.26 13.09 -9.82
N LYS A 163 0.91 11.88 -9.38
CA LYS A 163 0.95 11.48 -7.95
C LYS A 163 2.39 11.48 -7.42
N LEU A 164 2.58 11.98 -6.20
CA LEU A 164 3.82 11.90 -5.43
C LEU A 164 3.63 10.92 -4.27
N LYS A 165 4.53 9.95 -4.11
CA LYS A 165 4.51 8.94 -3.05
C LYS A 165 5.76 9.05 -2.19
N VAL A 166 5.56 9.33 -0.90
CA VAL A 166 6.62 9.30 0.11
C VAL A 166 6.47 8.05 0.98
N SER A 167 7.57 7.48 1.45
CA SER A 167 7.54 6.38 2.42
C SER A 167 8.65 6.44 3.46
N PHE A 168 8.41 5.76 4.58
CA PHE A 168 9.37 5.57 5.66
C PHE A 168 9.49 4.09 6.01
N SER A 169 10.71 3.63 6.26
CA SER A 169 10.96 2.27 6.75
C SER A 169 11.81 2.33 8.01
N SER A 170 11.43 1.55 9.01
CA SER A 170 12.09 1.51 10.33
C SER A 170 13.28 0.55 10.39
N SER A 171 13.38 -0.41 9.45
CA SER A 171 14.42 -1.44 9.37
C SER A 171 14.84 -1.71 7.92
N ASN A 172 15.90 -2.49 7.75
CA ASN A 172 16.45 -2.90 6.45
C ASN A 172 15.49 -3.77 5.61
N MET A 173 14.48 -4.39 6.24
CA MET A 173 13.41 -5.10 5.55
C MET A 173 12.59 -4.21 4.60
N ASP A 174 12.71 -2.89 4.75
CA ASP A 174 12.07 -1.87 3.90
C ASP A 174 10.55 -2.07 3.70
N CYS A 175 9.82 -2.43 4.77
CA CYS A 175 8.37 -2.67 4.71
C CYS A 175 7.53 -1.45 4.28
N GLY A 176 8.11 -0.24 4.28
CA GLY A 176 7.51 0.98 3.72
C GLY A 176 7.76 1.17 2.22
N HIS A 177 8.61 0.34 1.60
CA HIS A 177 8.96 0.33 0.18
C HIS A 177 9.72 1.59 -0.31
N CYS A 178 10.67 2.08 0.49
CA CYS A 178 11.51 3.23 0.18
C CYS A 178 12.29 3.09 -1.13
N ASN A 179 12.74 1.87 -1.47
CA ASN A 179 13.52 1.64 -2.69
C ASN A 179 12.71 1.73 -3.99
N ILE A 180 11.38 1.81 -3.95
CA ILE A 180 10.51 1.74 -5.14
C ILE A 180 9.42 2.82 -5.16
N THR A 181 9.68 3.96 -4.53
CA THR A 181 8.75 5.10 -4.44
C THR A 181 9.38 6.40 -4.97
N ASP A 182 8.60 7.48 -5.03
CA ASP A 182 9.13 8.77 -5.53
C ASP A 182 10.16 9.38 -4.56
N LEU A 183 9.97 9.24 -3.24
CA LEU A 183 10.92 9.62 -2.18
C LEU A 183 10.78 8.68 -0.97
N GLY A 184 11.85 7.99 -0.58
CA GLY A 184 11.87 7.05 0.54
C GLY A 184 12.89 7.42 1.60
N PHE A 185 12.56 7.18 2.87
CA PHE A 185 13.43 7.38 4.02
C PHE A 185 13.56 6.08 4.82
N LEU A 186 14.73 5.44 4.76
CA LEU A 186 15.01 4.21 5.49
C LEU A 186 15.86 4.51 6.71
N ALA A 187 15.35 4.21 7.90
CA ALA A 187 16.01 4.46 9.17
C ALA A 187 17.26 3.59 9.32
N THR A 188 18.38 4.21 9.71
CA THR A 188 19.64 3.51 9.97
C THR A 188 20.38 4.14 11.15
N ILE A 189 21.30 3.38 11.74
CA ILE A 189 22.20 3.86 12.79
C ILE A 189 23.62 3.77 12.27
N LYS A 190 24.38 4.85 12.43
CA LYS A 190 25.81 4.88 12.18
C LYS A 190 26.49 5.62 13.33
N ASP A 191 27.54 5.03 13.89
CA ASP A 191 28.32 5.60 14.99
C ASP A 191 27.42 6.05 16.17
N HIS A 192 26.46 5.20 16.54
CA HIS A 192 25.42 5.44 17.58
C HIS A 192 24.48 6.63 17.32
N LYS A 193 24.55 7.27 16.15
CA LYS A 193 23.66 8.35 15.74
C LYS A 193 22.61 7.85 14.73
N LYS A 194 21.39 8.37 14.86
CA LYS A 194 20.24 8.08 13.99
C LYS A 194 20.36 8.87 12.69
N TYR A 195 20.10 8.20 11.57
CA TYR A 195 20.10 8.79 10.24
C TYR A 195 19.00 8.18 9.38
N PHE A 196 18.69 8.84 8.26
CA PHE A 196 17.99 8.19 7.15
C PHE A 196 18.93 7.98 5.97
N LYS A 197 18.85 6.79 5.36
CA LYS A 197 19.17 6.58 3.95
C LYS A 197 18.01 7.12 3.12
N VAL A 198 18.31 7.93 2.11
CA VAL A 198 17.29 8.56 1.27
C VAL A 198 17.31 7.95 -0.12
N TYR A 199 16.13 7.61 -0.63
CA TYR A 199 15.94 7.02 -1.95
C TYR A 199 15.07 7.92 -2.81
N LEU A 200 15.46 8.15 -4.06
CA LEU A 200 14.89 9.18 -4.92
C LEU A 200 14.43 8.62 -6.27
N GLY A 201 13.23 8.99 -6.71
CA GLY A 201 12.81 8.90 -8.11
C GLY A 201 12.49 7.50 -8.64
N GLY A 202 12.09 6.55 -7.78
CA GLY A 202 11.59 5.25 -8.19
C GLY A 202 10.09 5.23 -8.52
N GLY A 203 9.57 4.02 -8.78
CA GLY A 203 8.14 3.77 -8.88
C GLY A 203 7.77 2.62 -9.80
N LEU A 204 6.73 1.87 -9.40
CA LEU A 204 6.18 0.73 -10.13
C LEU A 204 5.07 1.07 -11.14
N GLY A 205 4.66 0.09 -11.95
CA GLY A 205 3.73 0.20 -13.07
C GLY A 205 4.47 -0.05 -14.39
N ALA A 206 3.80 0.10 -15.54
CA ALA A 206 4.27 -0.41 -16.85
C ALA A 206 5.73 -0.17 -17.28
N ASN A 207 6.40 0.87 -16.78
CA ASN A 207 7.86 1.02 -16.87
C ASN A 207 8.39 1.21 -15.44
N PRO A 208 8.64 0.11 -14.70
CA PRO A 208 9.04 0.17 -13.30
C PRO A 208 10.50 0.60 -13.18
N LYS A 209 10.82 1.39 -12.14
CA LYS A 209 12.20 1.80 -11.82
C LYS A 209 12.44 1.69 -10.31
N LEU A 210 13.62 1.19 -9.95
CA LEU A 210 14.16 1.35 -8.60
C LEU A 210 14.53 2.81 -8.37
N SER A 211 14.52 3.20 -7.11
CA SER A 211 14.94 4.51 -6.66
C SER A 211 16.47 4.60 -6.61
N ILE A 212 17.00 5.80 -6.78
CA ILE A 212 18.42 6.09 -6.63
C ILE A 212 18.72 6.36 -5.16
N GLU A 213 19.69 5.65 -4.57
CA GLU A 213 20.22 6.00 -3.26
C GLU A 213 20.94 7.35 -3.31
N TYR A 214 20.51 8.27 -2.46
CA TYR A 214 21.15 9.56 -2.26
C TYR A 214 22.45 9.38 -1.46
N PRO A 215 23.59 9.94 -1.90
CA PRO A 215 24.92 9.57 -1.39
C PRO A 215 25.22 9.96 0.06
N LYS A 216 24.36 10.75 0.71
CA LYS A 216 24.56 11.21 2.08
C LYS A 216 23.50 10.61 3.01
N LEU A 217 23.95 10.14 4.18
CA LEU A 217 23.06 9.92 5.31
C LEU A 217 22.56 11.27 5.80
N ILE A 218 21.25 11.38 6.03
CA ILE A 218 20.64 12.64 6.45
C ILE A 218 20.27 12.60 7.93
N ASP A 219 20.37 13.75 8.58
CA ASP A 219 19.88 13.93 9.94
C ASP A 219 18.33 13.87 9.94
N PRO A 220 17.68 13.15 10.86
CA PRO A 220 16.22 13.08 10.90
C PRO A 220 15.54 14.45 11.02
N SER A 221 16.22 15.45 11.58
CA SER A 221 15.68 16.80 11.72
C SER A 221 15.42 17.51 10.38
N VAL A 222 16.03 17.07 9.27
CA VAL A 222 15.91 17.73 7.97
C VAL A 222 14.94 17.07 6.99
N VAL A 223 14.15 16.08 7.43
CA VAL A 223 13.22 15.32 6.56
C VAL A 223 12.28 16.22 5.75
N LEU A 224 11.72 17.28 6.34
CA LEU A 224 10.80 18.17 5.62
C LEU A 224 11.48 18.96 4.49
N TYR A 225 12.78 19.28 4.63
CA TYR A 225 13.55 19.92 3.56
C TYR A 225 13.63 19.01 2.33
N HIS A 226 13.90 17.72 2.55
CA HIS A 226 13.95 16.72 1.48
C HIS A 226 12.59 16.53 0.79
N VAL A 227 11.50 16.60 1.55
CA VAL A 227 10.13 16.52 1.02
C VAL A 227 9.80 17.74 0.16
N GLU A 228 10.14 18.94 0.61
CA GLU A 228 9.91 20.16 -0.17
C GLU A 228 10.80 20.23 -1.40
N ALA A 229 12.07 19.84 -1.30
CA ALA A 229 12.99 19.79 -2.43
C ALA A 229 12.47 18.86 -3.53
N MET A 230 12.02 17.65 -3.17
CA MET A 230 11.43 16.71 -4.12
C MET A 230 10.13 17.26 -4.72
N THR A 231 9.30 17.92 -3.92
CA THR A 231 8.04 18.52 -4.37
C THR A 231 8.31 19.63 -5.39
N LYS A 232 9.23 20.56 -5.10
CA LYS A 232 9.64 21.66 -5.99
C LYS A 232 10.25 21.12 -7.29
N LEU A 233 11.18 20.15 -7.19
CA LEU A 233 11.74 19.47 -8.35
C LEU A 233 10.65 18.85 -9.23
N PHE A 234 9.68 18.16 -8.61
CA PHE A 234 8.63 17.49 -9.35
C PHE A 234 7.69 18.47 -10.06
N ILE A 235 7.38 19.61 -9.43
CA ILE A 235 6.57 20.67 -10.03
C ILE A 235 7.29 21.28 -11.23
N GLU A 236 8.57 21.59 -11.09
CA GLU A 236 9.35 22.30 -12.10
C GLU A 236 9.72 21.42 -13.30
N GLN A 237 10.17 20.20 -13.03
CA GLN A 237 10.73 19.30 -14.05
C GLN A 237 9.70 18.28 -14.58
N GLY A 238 8.45 18.39 -14.12
CA GLY A 238 7.32 17.56 -14.46
C GLY A 238 6.87 17.68 -15.92
N ASP A 239 6.38 16.57 -16.48
CA ASP A 239 5.69 16.56 -17.77
C ASP A 239 4.17 16.74 -17.55
N TYR A 240 3.62 17.89 -17.97
CA TYR A 240 2.20 18.21 -17.85
C TYR A 240 1.40 17.88 -19.11
N GLU A 241 2.06 17.52 -20.20
CA GLU A 241 1.43 17.21 -21.49
C GLU A 241 1.18 15.70 -21.61
N ASN A 242 2.20 14.89 -21.31
CA ASN A 242 2.12 13.43 -21.40
C ASN A 242 2.00 12.78 -20.02
N LYS A 243 0.76 12.52 -19.60
CA LYS A 243 0.44 11.84 -18.33
C LYS A 243 1.09 10.46 -18.17
N HIS A 244 1.48 9.78 -19.25
CA HIS A 244 2.15 8.47 -19.21
C HIS A 244 3.65 8.57 -18.91
N LYS A 245 4.24 9.77 -19.06
CA LYS A 245 5.63 10.09 -18.74
C LYS A 245 5.77 11.11 -17.59
N ALA A 246 4.69 11.35 -16.84
CA ALA A 246 4.59 12.41 -15.83
C ALA A 246 5.02 12.03 -14.39
N ARG A 247 5.61 10.86 -14.17
CA ARG A 247 6.12 10.42 -12.84
C ARG A 247 7.60 10.76 -12.68
N ILE A 248 8.09 10.91 -11.44
CA ILE A 248 9.48 11.30 -11.14
C ILE A 248 10.50 10.37 -11.80
N ARG A 249 10.23 9.07 -11.84
CA ARG A 249 11.10 8.10 -12.55
C ARG A 249 11.40 8.45 -14.01
N TYR A 250 10.51 9.15 -14.71
CA TYR A 250 10.75 9.58 -16.09
C TYR A 250 11.56 10.87 -16.16
N ILE A 251 11.56 11.69 -15.10
CA ILE A 251 12.50 12.80 -14.93
C ILE A 251 13.91 12.23 -14.79
N VAL A 252 14.07 11.21 -13.93
CA VAL A 252 15.33 10.46 -13.79
C VAL A 252 15.76 9.85 -15.13
N GLU A 253 14.86 9.17 -15.84
CA GLU A 253 15.16 8.56 -17.15
C GLU A 253 15.62 9.59 -18.19
N ARG A 254 14.99 10.77 -18.21
CA ARG A 254 15.33 11.86 -19.14
C ARG A 254 16.64 12.56 -18.80
N MET A 255 16.89 12.85 -17.51
CA MET A 255 18.07 13.58 -17.06
C MET A 255 19.32 12.70 -16.94
N GLY A 256 19.13 11.41 -16.64
CA GLY A 256 20.20 10.56 -16.13
C GLY A 256 20.43 10.78 -14.63
N LYS A 257 21.07 9.80 -13.99
CA LYS A 257 21.28 9.76 -12.53
C LYS A 257 22.04 10.99 -12.01
N GLU A 258 23.15 11.35 -12.65
CA GLU A 258 24.04 12.42 -12.17
C GLU A 258 23.36 13.78 -12.21
N GLU A 259 22.77 14.16 -13.34
CA GLU A 259 22.09 15.44 -13.50
C GLU A 259 20.84 15.52 -12.62
N PHE A 260 20.09 14.42 -12.46
CA PHE A 260 18.96 14.38 -11.54
C PHE A 260 19.39 14.65 -10.09
N LEU A 261 20.48 14.02 -9.61
CA LEU A 261 20.99 14.24 -8.25
C LEU A 261 21.48 15.67 -8.06
N LYS A 262 22.11 16.27 -9.07
CA LYS A 262 22.53 17.67 -9.05
C LYS A 262 21.31 18.60 -8.96
N CYS A 263 20.32 18.43 -9.82
CA CYS A 263 19.08 19.21 -9.79
C CYS A 263 18.34 19.06 -8.45
N TYR A 264 18.29 17.84 -7.90
CA TYR A 264 17.73 17.61 -6.57
C TYR A 264 18.49 18.34 -5.46
N GLN A 265 19.82 18.30 -5.50
CA GLN A 265 20.66 19.01 -4.53
C GLN A 265 20.45 20.52 -4.59
N GLU A 266 20.37 21.10 -5.78
CA GLU A 266 20.09 22.54 -5.95
C GLU A 266 18.76 22.93 -5.30
N LYS A 267 17.69 22.13 -5.51
CA LYS A 267 16.40 22.37 -4.84
C LYS A 267 16.47 22.18 -3.33
N LEU A 268 17.28 21.27 -2.85
CA LEU A 268 17.48 21.05 -1.42
C LEU A 268 18.19 22.26 -0.79
N ASP A 269 19.23 22.77 -1.43
CA ASP A 269 19.98 23.93 -0.97
C ASP A 269 19.10 25.19 -0.95
N ASP A 270 18.27 25.39 -1.99
CA ASP A 270 17.28 26.48 -2.04
C ASP A 270 16.31 26.41 -0.85
N VAL A 271 15.72 25.24 -0.57
CA VAL A 271 14.78 25.07 0.55
C VAL A 271 15.48 25.28 1.89
N MET A 272 16.71 24.77 2.06
CA MET A 272 17.49 24.95 3.29
C MET A 272 17.84 26.40 3.59
N LYS A 273 17.95 27.24 2.55
CA LYS A 273 18.22 28.67 2.67
C LYS A 273 16.96 29.48 2.96
N ASP A 274 15.84 29.12 2.32
CA ASP A 274 14.64 29.97 2.28
C ASP A 274 13.60 29.62 3.34
N GLU A 275 13.65 28.41 3.92
CA GLU A 275 12.63 27.90 4.83
C GLU A 275 13.24 27.37 6.15
N ASP A 276 12.52 27.53 7.27
CA ASP A 276 12.79 26.83 8.52
C ASP A 276 11.81 25.67 8.68
N LEU A 277 12.32 24.46 8.44
CA LEU A 277 11.59 23.19 8.46
C LEU A 277 12.27 22.18 9.39
N THR A 278 13.16 22.64 10.27
CA THR A 278 13.87 21.76 11.19
C THR A 278 12.88 21.10 12.14
N LEU A 279 12.96 19.78 12.22
CA LEU A 279 12.12 18.97 13.09
C LEU A 279 12.84 18.70 14.41
N ASP A 280 12.13 18.93 15.50
CA ASP A 280 12.45 18.39 16.81
C ASP A 280 11.31 17.44 17.21
N LEU A 281 11.55 16.13 17.07
CA LEU A 281 10.55 15.10 17.26
C LEU A 281 11.06 14.04 18.22
N HIS A 282 10.19 13.63 19.13
CA HIS A 282 10.45 12.57 20.09
C HIS A 282 9.70 11.28 19.71
N PRO A 283 10.27 10.10 20.00
CA PRO A 283 9.56 8.83 19.83
C PRO A 283 8.28 8.79 20.67
N ILE A 284 7.31 7.99 20.20
CA ILE A 284 6.09 7.72 20.97
C ILE A 284 6.43 6.64 22.02
N GLU A 285 6.22 6.95 23.30
CA GLU A 285 6.42 5.98 24.38
C GLU A 285 5.20 5.09 24.58
N ILE A 286 5.45 3.82 24.91
CA ILE A 286 4.43 2.82 25.19
C ILE A 286 4.69 2.33 26.62
N ASP A 287 3.78 2.67 27.54
CA ASP A 287 3.92 2.42 28.98
C ASP A 287 3.03 1.26 29.49
N LYS A 288 2.44 0.50 28.57
CA LYS A 288 1.61 -0.66 28.89
C LYS A 288 2.46 -1.79 29.49
N GLU A 289 1.99 -2.32 30.61
CA GLU A 289 2.53 -3.54 31.22
C GLU A 289 2.34 -4.76 30.32
N GLY A 290 3.43 -5.46 30.03
CA GLY A 290 3.42 -6.68 29.25
C GLY A 290 3.26 -7.94 30.09
N LYS A 291 2.89 -9.04 29.42
CA LYS A 291 2.83 -10.39 29.98
C LYS A 291 3.30 -11.34 28.90
N GLU A 292 4.34 -12.12 29.16
CA GLU A 292 4.85 -13.10 28.20
C GLU A 292 3.83 -14.22 27.94
N THR A 293 3.93 -14.86 26.78
CA THR A 293 3.14 -16.03 26.40
C THR A 293 4.00 -17.06 25.66
N GLU A 294 3.59 -18.32 25.74
CA GLU A 294 4.19 -19.46 25.02
C GLU A 294 3.49 -19.75 23.69
N ILE A 295 2.48 -18.96 23.32
CA ILE A 295 1.74 -19.13 22.05
C ILE A 295 2.72 -19.05 20.87
N ASN A 296 2.77 -20.12 20.08
CA ASN A 296 3.54 -20.18 18.84
C ASN A 296 2.57 -20.09 17.64
N ASN A 297 2.53 -18.92 17.01
CA ASN A 297 1.67 -18.66 15.85
C ASN A 297 2.39 -17.74 14.86
N GLN A 298 2.31 -18.05 13.56
CA GLN A 298 2.97 -17.26 12.51
C GLN A 298 2.45 -15.82 12.39
N ARG A 299 1.23 -15.57 12.88
CA ARG A 299 0.60 -14.24 12.93
C ARG A 299 0.99 -13.44 14.17
N LEU A 300 1.73 -14.02 15.12
CA LEU A 300 2.13 -13.39 16.38
C LEU A 300 3.57 -12.87 16.31
N TYR A 301 3.73 -11.57 16.58
CA TYR A 301 5.02 -10.89 16.52
C TYR A 301 5.34 -10.28 17.87
N ALA A 302 6.42 -10.73 18.52
CA ALA A 302 6.90 -10.09 19.74
C ALA A 302 7.43 -8.68 19.44
N GLN A 303 7.03 -7.71 20.26
CA GLN A 303 7.48 -6.32 20.18
C GLN A 303 8.81 -6.13 20.93
N LYS A 304 9.45 -4.97 20.75
CA LYS A 304 10.64 -4.58 21.54
C LYS A 304 10.29 -4.22 23.00
N GLN A 305 9.04 -3.89 23.27
CA GLN A 305 8.52 -3.72 24.63
C GLN A 305 8.29 -5.09 25.26
N ASN A 306 8.83 -5.30 26.45
CA ASN A 306 8.83 -6.61 27.10
C ASN A 306 7.40 -7.13 27.33
N GLY A 307 7.15 -8.40 26.98
CA GLY A 307 5.84 -9.04 27.14
C GLY A 307 4.70 -8.43 26.32
N LEU A 308 5.00 -7.61 25.31
CA LEU A 308 4.00 -7.10 24.36
C LEU A 308 4.19 -7.71 22.97
N TYR A 309 3.08 -7.85 22.27
CA TYR A 309 2.95 -8.54 21.00
C TYR A 309 2.07 -7.75 20.03
N SER A 310 2.26 -8.03 18.75
CA SER A 310 1.38 -7.62 17.66
C SER A 310 0.80 -8.85 16.99
N VAL A 311 -0.51 -8.85 16.73
CA VAL A 311 -1.17 -9.89 15.93
C VAL A 311 -1.47 -9.35 14.54
N TYR A 312 -1.03 -10.07 13.52
CA TYR A 312 -1.34 -9.75 12.13
C TYR A 312 -2.66 -10.42 11.71
N PHE A 313 -3.59 -9.63 11.19
CA PHE A 313 -4.79 -10.12 10.53
C PHE A 313 -4.79 -9.66 9.08
N HIS A 314 -4.93 -10.62 8.15
CA HIS A 314 -5.00 -10.33 6.73
C HIS A 314 -6.33 -10.82 6.16
N PRO A 315 -7.29 -9.94 5.87
CA PRO A 315 -8.48 -10.33 5.13
C PRO A 315 -8.09 -10.73 3.71
N PHE A 316 -8.66 -11.83 3.18
CA PHE A 316 -8.32 -12.33 1.85
C PHE A 316 -8.46 -11.23 0.78
N GLY A 317 -7.39 -10.95 0.03
CA GLY A 317 -7.37 -9.89 -0.99
C GLY A 317 -7.67 -8.48 -0.45
N GLY A 318 -7.39 -8.23 0.82
CA GLY A 318 -7.68 -6.96 1.48
C GLY A 318 -9.17 -6.71 1.73
N GLN A 319 -10.03 -7.72 1.61
CA GLN A 319 -11.49 -7.60 1.71
C GLN A 319 -11.97 -7.80 3.16
N LEU A 320 -11.90 -6.76 3.99
CA LEU A 320 -12.26 -6.83 5.40
C LEU A 320 -13.79 -6.83 5.58
N HIS A 321 -14.38 -7.99 5.89
CA HIS A 321 -15.80 -8.09 6.20
C HIS A 321 -16.14 -7.31 7.47
N LEU A 322 -17.30 -6.65 7.47
CA LEU A 322 -17.71 -5.83 8.61
C LEU A 322 -17.91 -6.65 9.88
N LYS A 323 -18.32 -7.92 9.77
CA LYS A 323 -18.48 -8.82 10.91
C LYS A 323 -17.13 -9.11 11.58
N ASP A 324 -16.09 -9.35 10.80
CA ASP A 324 -14.75 -9.60 11.34
C ASP A 324 -14.20 -8.34 12.01
N LEU A 325 -14.40 -7.16 11.40
CA LEU A 325 -14.01 -5.89 12.00
C LEU A 325 -14.75 -5.63 13.31
N GLU A 326 -16.05 -5.90 13.35
CA GLU A 326 -16.86 -5.79 14.58
C GLU A 326 -16.32 -6.70 15.67
N ASP A 327 -16.15 -7.99 15.39
CA ASP A 327 -15.68 -8.96 16.39
C ASP A 327 -14.25 -8.63 16.89
N ILE A 328 -13.38 -8.12 16.01
CA ILE A 328 -12.05 -7.63 16.40
C ILE A 328 -12.18 -6.41 17.33
N LEU A 329 -13.01 -5.43 16.97
CA LEU A 329 -13.18 -4.20 17.75
C LEU A 329 -13.78 -4.48 19.14
N ASP A 330 -14.78 -5.35 19.20
CA ASP A 330 -15.40 -5.80 20.45
C ASP A 330 -14.38 -6.52 21.32
N CYS A 331 -13.54 -7.40 20.74
CA CYS A 331 -12.49 -8.11 21.46
C CYS A 331 -11.47 -7.14 22.11
N ILE A 332 -11.09 -6.06 21.42
CA ILE A 332 -10.05 -5.13 21.88
C ILE A 332 -10.58 -3.91 22.63
N GLU A 333 -11.90 -3.80 22.83
CA GLU A 333 -12.55 -2.59 23.36
C GLU A 333 -11.96 -2.14 24.70
N ASP A 334 -11.79 -3.07 25.64
CA ASP A 334 -11.26 -2.80 26.98
C ASP A 334 -9.72 -2.89 27.08
N MET A 335 -9.05 -3.33 26.02
CA MET A 335 -7.60 -3.49 26.01
C MET A 335 -6.91 -2.11 25.94
N LYS A 336 -6.09 -1.80 26.95
CA LYS A 336 -5.41 -0.49 27.06
C LYS A 336 -4.35 -0.34 25.97
N GLN A 337 -4.19 0.88 25.46
CA GLN A 337 -3.16 1.27 24.47
C GLN A 337 -3.06 0.40 23.20
N VAL A 338 -4.09 -0.39 22.89
CA VAL A 338 -4.16 -1.13 21.63
C VAL A 338 -4.35 -0.15 20.49
N GLU A 339 -3.54 -0.35 19.46
CA GLU A 339 -3.52 0.45 18.25
C GLU A 339 -3.64 -0.48 17.04
N LEU A 340 -4.25 0.02 15.98
CA LEU A 340 -4.48 -0.70 14.74
C LEU A 340 -3.61 -0.06 13.64
N ARG A 341 -2.83 -0.88 12.92
CA ARG A 341 -1.92 -0.43 11.85
C ARG A 341 -2.24 -1.13 10.55
N LEU A 342 -2.81 -0.39 9.59
CA LEU A 342 -2.99 -0.88 8.22
C LEU A 342 -1.63 -1.10 7.57
N THR A 343 -1.51 -2.12 6.72
CA THR A 343 -0.23 -2.49 6.12
C THR A 343 -0.18 -2.25 4.62
N MET A 344 1.03 -2.18 4.09
CA MET A 344 1.32 -2.16 2.64
C MET A 344 0.94 -3.47 1.93
N THR A 345 0.53 -4.48 2.69
CA THR A 345 0.14 -5.81 2.22
C THR A 345 -1.35 -6.08 2.46
N GLU A 346 -2.18 -5.03 2.52
CA GLU A 346 -3.65 -5.15 2.62
C GLU A 346 -4.15 -5.82 3.91
N GLY A 347 -3.31 -5.89 4.94
CA GLY A 347 -3.67 -6.39 6.26
C GLY A 347 -3.74 -5.30 7.33
N ILE A 348 -3.89 -5.75 8.57
CA ILE A 348 -3.90 -4.91 9.77
C ILE A 348 -3.14 -5.60 10.90
N TYR A 349 -2.25 -4.86 11.57
CA TYR A 349 -1.70 -5.29 12.85
C TYR A 349 -2.54 -4.73 13.99
N ILE A 350 -2.86 -5.59 14.95
CA ILE A 350 -3.37 -5.22 16.28
C ILE A 350 -2.16 -5.23 17.21
N ARG A 351 -1.71 -4.05 17.63
CA ARG A 351 -0.45 -3.84 18.37
C ARG A 351 -0.68 -3.65 19.86
N ASN A 352 0.42 -3.74 20.62
CA ASN A 352 0.46 -3.49 22.06
C ASN A 352 -0.46 -4.42 22.85
N LEU A 353 -0.56 -5.68 22.43
CA LEU A 353 -1.27 -6.72 23.15
C LEU A 353 -0.31 -7.36 24.14
N ASN A 354 -0.70 -7.59 25.39
CA ASN A 354 0.02 -8.55 26.23
C ASN A 354 -0.28 -9.98 25.76
N GLY A 355 0.41 -10.98 26.33
CA GLY A 355 0.30 -12.37 25.91
C GLY A 355 -1.12 -12.96 25.96
N ASP A 356 -1.92 -12.59 26.96
CA ASP A 356 -3.30 -13.06 27.08
C ASP A 356 -4.21 -12.40 26.04
N GLU A 357 -4.06 -11.09 25.86
CA GLU A 357 -4.80 -10.32 24.86
C GLU A 357 -4.47 -10.80 23.43
N ALA A 358 -3.21 -11.12 23.16
CA ALA A 358 -2.78 -11.68 21.90
C ALA A 358 -3.44 -13.03 21.60
N GLY A 359 -3.56 -13.90 22.60
CA GLY A 359 -4.33 -15.15 22.49
C GLY A 359 -5.79 -14.91 22.10
N LYS A 360 -6.48 -14.00 22.80
CA LYS A 360 -7.88 -13.64 22.48
C LYS A 360 -8.06 -13.14 21.05
N VAL A 361 -7.14 -12.31 20.56
CA VAL A 361 -7.19 -11.79 19.18
C VAL A 361 -6.90 -12.91 18.16
N LEU A 362 -5.96 -13.81 18.45
CA LEU A 362 -5.69 -14.96 17.58
C LEU A 362 -6.91 -15.89 17.48
N ASP A 363 -7.55 -16.20 18.60
CA ASP A 363 -8.71 -17.10 18.68
C ASP A 363 -9.91 -16.53 17.92
N ILE A 364 -10.25 -15.25 18.12
CA ILE A 364 -11.41 -14.65 17.44
C ILE A 364 -11.21 -14.50 15.92
N THR A 365 -9.96 -14.50 15.45
CA THR A 365 -9.60 -14.34 14.03
C THR A 365 -9.20 -15.63 13.32
N GLU A 366 -9.15 -16.76 14.02
CA GLU A 366 -8.77 -18.07 13.47
C GLU A 366 -9.68 -18.48 12.30
N GLY A 367 -9.08 -18.87 11.17
CA GLY A 367 -9.78 -19.28 9.95
C GLY A 367 -10.58 -18.18 9.22
N ARG A 368 -10.53 -16.93 9.68
CA ARG A 368 -11.29 -15.80 9.08
C ARG A 368 -10.47 -14.95 8.10
N GLY A 369 -9.16 -15.14 8.10
CA GLY A 369 -8.21 -14.46 7.22
C GLY A 369 -7.06 -15.39 6.87
N GLY A 370 -6.01 -14.84 6.28
CA GLY A 370 -4.88 -15.64 5.82
C GLY A 370 -3.96 -16.12 6.95
N GLU A 371 -3.78 -17.44 7.04
CA GLU A 371 -2.93 -18.08 8.06
C GLU A 371 -1.56 -18.48 7.50
N THR A 372 -1.50 -18.75 6.20
CA THR A 372 -0.26 -18.99 5.44
C THR A 372 0.19 -17.76 4.66
N HIS A 373 1.43 -17.73 4.18
CA HIS A 373 1.91 -16.67 3.28
C HIS A 373 1.08 -16.62 1.99
N LEU A 374 0.69 -17.76 1.42
CA LEU A 374 -0.15 -17.77 0.22
C LEU A 374 -1.54 -17.15 0.48
N GLU A 375 -2.16 -17.44 1.62
CA GLU A 375 -3.45 -16.83 1.97
C GLU A 375 -3.36 -15.34 2.31
N GLN A 376 -2.17 -14.89 2.70
CA GLN A 376 -1.83 -13.47 2.91
C GLN A 376 -1.46 -12.75 1.61
N SER A 377 -1.83 -13.30 0.45
CA SER A 377 -1.59 -12.73 -0.87
C SER A 377 -2.35 -11.42 -1.10
N VAL A 378 -1.68 -10.53 -1.84
CA VAL A 378 -2.13 -9.17 -2.14
C VAL A 378 -2.81 -9.15 -3.50
N SER A 379 -3.96 -8.49 -3.62
CA SER A 379 -4.65 -8.34 -4.89
C SER A 379 -5.28 -6.97 -5.03
N CYS A 380 -4.97 -6.27 -6.12
CA CYS A 380 -5.69 -5.05 -6.43
C CYS A 380 -7.18 -5.36 -6.68
N ILE A 381 -8.05 -4.35 -6.56
CA ILE A 381 -9.50 -4.56 -6.75
C ILE A 381 -9.89 -5.18 -8.11
N GLY A 382 -9.12 -4.94 -9.18
CA GLY A 382 -9.33 -5.58 -10.48
C GLY A 382 -10.68 -5.25 -11.14
N VAL A 383 -11.00 -5.93 -12.23
CA VAL A 383 -12.36 -5.91 -12.82
C VAL A 383 -13.27 -6.87 -12.02
N PRO A 384 -14.60 -6.65 -11.97
CA PRO A 384 -15.40 -5.68 -12.73
C PRO A 384 -15.35 -4.25 -12.19
N THR A 385 -14.81 -4.00 -11.00
CA THR A 385 -14.88 -2.68 -10.35
C THR A 385 -13.99 -1.62 -11.01
N CYS A 386 -12.72 -1.96 -11.26
CA CYS A 386 -11.71 -1.02 -11.76
C CYS A 386 -11.93 -0.65 -13.22
N GLN A 387 -12.01 0.66 -13.50
CA GLN A 387 -12.21 1.18 -14.85
C GLN A 387 -11.05 0.88 -15.82
N ILE A 388 -9.82 0.77 -15.31
CA ILE A 388 -8.63 0.53 -16.11
C ILE A 388 -8.10 -0.90 -15.97
N GLY A 389 -8.79 -1.73 -15.18
CA GLY A 389 -8.43 -3.13 -15.00
C GLY A 389 -8.65 -3.92 -16.29
N ILE A 390 -7.83 -4.95 -16.49
CA ILE A 390 -7.93 -5.87 -17.62
C ILE A 390 -8.52 -7.19 -17.14
N CYS A 391 -7.93 -7.79 -16.09
CA CYS A 391 -8.30 -9.10 -15.55
C CYS A 391 -8.96 -9.02 -14.16
N GLU A 392 -9.67 -10.08 -13.78
CA GLU A 392 -10.38 -10.25 -12.49
C GLU A 392 -9.43 -10.68 -11.36
N SER A 393 -8.50 -9.80 -10.93
CA SER A 393 -7.45 -10.17 -9.97
C SER A 393 -7.94 -10.69 -8.61
N GLN A 394 -9.06 -10.17 -8.10
CA GLN A 394 -9.65 -10.66 -6.85
C GLN A 394 -10.18 -12.08 -7.01
N LYS A 395 -10.92 -12.34 -8.09
CA LYS A 395 -11.43 -13.68 -8.42
C LYS A 395 -10.29 -14.68 -8.64
N THR A 396 -9.23 -14.28 -9.36
CA THR A 396 -8.04 -15.12 -9.53
C THR A 396 -7.44 -15.51 -8.18
N LEU A 397 -7.33 -14.57 -7.23
CA LEU A 397 -6.87 -14.88 -5.88
C LEU A 397 -7.78 -15.91 -5.19
N PHE A 398 -9.09 -15.68 -5.17
CA PHE A 398 -10.02 -16.63 -4.54
C PHE A 398 -9.97 -18.03 -5.16
N ASN A 399 -9.85 -18.13 -6.48
CA ASN A 399 -9.68 -19.41 -7.17
C ASN A 399 -8.39 -20.13 -6.76
N ILE A 400 -7.29 -19.40 -6.52
CA ILE A 400 -6.04 -19.99 -6.00
C ILE A 400 -6.28 -20.58 -4.61
N LEU A 401 -6.88 -19.80 -3.71
CA LEU A 401 -7.11 -20.23 -2.33
C LEU A 401 -8.09 -21.42 -2.26
N GLU A 402 -9.16 -21.38 -3.05
CA GLU A 402 -10.12 -22.49 -3.16
C GLU A 402 -9.45 -23.76 -3.68
N TYR A 403 -8.62 -23.66 -4.72
CA TYR A 403 -7.90 -24.81 -5.27
C TYR A 403 -6.96 -25.45 -4.23
N PHE A 404 -6.20 -24.64 -3.49
CA PHE A 404 -5.33 -25.15 -2.42
C PHE A 404 -6.12 -25.83 -1.29
N ARG A 405 -7.29 -25.27 -0.94
CA ARG A 405 -8.21 -25.85 0.04
C ARG A 405 -8.79 -27.19 -0.43
N GLU A 406 -9.24 -27.28 -1.68
CA GLU A 406 -9.76 -28.52 -2.28
C GLU A 406 -8.69 -29.63 -2.30
N LYS A 407 -7.43 -29.26 -2.57
CA LYS A 407 -6.28 -30.18 -2.50
C LYS A 407 -5.84 -30.50 -1.07
N SER A 408 -6.45 -29.88 -0.06
CA SER A 408 -6.06 -30.02 1.36
C SER A 408 -4.57 -29.74 1.59
N TYR A 409 -4.00 -28.79 0.86
CA TYR A 409 -2.60 -28.42 0.99
C TYR A 409 -2.39 -27.53 2.21
N LYS A 410 -1.55 -27.96 3.16
CA LYS A 410 -1.37 -27.30 4.46
C LYS A 410 0.01 -26.70 4.70
N LYS A 411 0.97 -26.94 3.80
CA LYS A 411 2.33 -26.44 3.99
C LYS A 411 2.45 -25.00 3.51
N ASP A 412 3.30 -24.25 4.17
CA ASP A 412 3.52 -22.84 3.89
C ASP A 412 4.87 -22.64 3.18
N VAL A 413 4.96 -23.13 1.93
CA VAL A 413 6.21 -23.18 1.15
C VAL A 413 6.32 -22.05 0.13
N LEU A 414 5.20 -21.46 -0.28
CA LEU A 414 5.16 -20.37 -1.24
C LEU A 414 5.09 -19.02 -0.50
N PRO A 415 5.77 -17.98 -1.01
CA PRO A 415 5.58 -16.63 -0.52
C PRO A 415 4.19 -16.10 -0.92
N ARG A 416 3.85 -14.92 -0.39
CA ARG A 416 2.69 -14.15 -0.85
C ARG A 416 2.74 -13.94 -2.35
N VAL A 417 1.61 -14.10 -2.99
CA VAL A 417 1.40 -13.78 -4.40
C VAL A 417 0.85 -12.36 -4.51
N HIS A 418 1.34 -11.63 -5.49
CA HIS A 418 0.98 -10.22 -5.71
C HIS A 418 0.28 -10.04 -7.05
N LEU A 419 -1.05 -9.92 -7.01
CA LEU A 419 -1.90 -9.85 -8.20
C LEU A 419 -2.28 -8.41 -8.53
N SER A 420 -1.99 -8.01 -9.77
CA SER A 420 -2.47 -6.77 -10.35
C SER A 420 -3.28 -7.09 -11.61
N GLY A 421 -4.55 -6.71 -11.68
CA GLY A 421 -5.38 -6.92 -12.87
C GLY A 421 -4.94 -6.13 -14.11
N CYS A 422 -3.86 -5.34 -14.05
CA CYS A 422 -3.22 -4.67 -15.19
C CYS A 422 -1.78 -4.24 -14.83
N MET A 423 -1.02 -3.77 -15.83
CA MET A 423 0.36 -3.26 -15.68
C MET A 423 0.52 -2.00 -14.81
N ASN A 424 -0.51 -1.50 -14.13
CA ASN A 424 -0.37 -0.32 -13.25
C ASN A 424 0.24 -0.65 -11.87
N SER A 425 0.38 -1.94 -11.56
CA SER A 425 1.00 -2.44 -10.34
C SER A 425 0.43 -1.86 -9.05
N CYS A 426 -0.89 -1.96 -8.90
CA CYS A 426 -1.53 -1.61 -7.63
C CYS A 426 -1.25 -2.68 -6.56
N GLY A 427 -1.00 -3.93 -6.96
CA GLY A 427 -0.58 -5.02 -6.08
C GLY A 427 0.94 -5.23 -6.01
N ILE A 428 1.76 -4.30 -6.54
CA ILE A 428 3.25 -4.30 -6.48
C ILE A 428 3.98 -5.50 -7.12
N HIS A 429 3.41 -6.10 -8.16
CA HIS A 429 3.86 -7.37 -8.76
C HIS A 429 5.33 -7.38 -9.24
N GLU A 430 5.92 -6.25 -9.63
CA GLU A 430 7.31 -6.22 -10.10
C GLU A 430 8.33 -6.25 -8.94
N ALA A 431 7.92 -6.00 -7.69
CA ALA A 431 8.81 -5.92 -6.54
C ALA A 431 8.52 -7.00 -5.49
N SER A 432 7.88 -8.10 -5.91
CA SER A 432 7.50 -9.23 -5.07
C SER A 432 8.13 -10.53 -5.56
N MET A 433 8.27 -11.52 -4.67
CA MET A 433 8.81 -12.84 -5.01
C MET A 433 7.98 -13.57 -6.07
N ILE A 434 6.65 -13.48 -5.99
CA ILE A 434 5.72 -13.95 -7.03
C ILE A 434 4.72 -12.84 -7.34
N GLY A 435 4.79 -12.30 -8.55
CA GLY A 435 3.91 -11.23 -9.03
C GLY A 435 3.22 -11.59 -10.33
N PHE A 436 1.97 -11.12 -10.48
CA PHE A 436 1.14 -11.35 -11.66
C PHE A 436 0.56 -10.03 -12.17
N ALA A 437 0.72 -9.76 -13.47
CA ALA A 437 0.19 -8.57 -14.12
C ALA A 437 -0.80 -8.93 -15.25
N GLY A 438 -2.07 -8.56 -15.07
CA GLY A 438 -3.14 -8.87 -16.01
C GLY A 438 -2.93 -8.22 -17.39
N SER A 439 -3.14 -9.01 -18.43
CA SER A 439 -3.00 -8.65 -19.83
C SER A 439 -3.92 -9.52 -20.69
N ARG A 440 -3.84 -9.36 -22.02
CA ARG A 440 -4.58 -10.19 -22.98
C ARG A 440 -3.66 -10.68 -24.08
N LYS A 441 -3.84 -11.93 -24.48
CA LYS A 441 -3.13 -12.53 -25.61
C LYS A 441 -4.10 -13.24 -26.55
N ARG A 442 -3.78 -13.27 -27.84
CA ARG A 442 -4.49 -14.12 -28.80
C ARG A 442 -3.91 -15.53 -28.73
N ILE A 443 -4.74 -16.50 -28.40
CA ILE A 443 -4.41 -17.92 -28.31
C ILE A 443 -5.48 -18.65 -29.12
N ASP A 444 -5.06 -19.45 -30.11
CA ASP A 444 -5.96 -20.16 -31.04
C ASP A 444 -7.00 -19.25 -31.72
N GLY A 445 -6.61 -18.01 -32.03
CA GLY A 445 -7.46 -17.01 -32.66
C GLY A 445 -8.36 -16.21 -31.71
N GLU A 446 -8.51 -16.65 -30.45
CA GLU A 446 -9.34 -16.02 -29.43
C GLU A 446 -8.53 -15.12 -28.49
N LEU A 447 -9.12 -14.00 -28.06
CA LEU A 447 -8.50 -13.12 -27.08
C LEU A 447 -8.77 -13.66 -25.66
N LYS A 448 -7.74 -14.18 -25.01
CA LYS A 448 -7.82 -14.73 -23.65
C LYS A 448 -7.14 -13.82 -22.65
N ASP A 449 -7.71 -13.79 -21.44
CA ASP A 449 -7.12 -13.09 -20.30
C ASP A 449 -5.95 -13.92 -19.74
N VAL A 450 -4.79 -13.28 -19.61
CA VAL A 450 -3.55 -13.88 -19.12
C VAL A 450 -2.95 -12.99 -18.05
N PHE A 451 -2.09 -13.53 -17.19
CA PHE A 451 -1.24 -12.74 -16.32
C PHE A 451 0.23 -12.95 -16.67
N GLU A 452 0.96 -11.86 -16.91
CA GLU A 452 2.41 -11.87 -16.98
C GLU A 452 3.00 -12.21 -15.61
N LEU A 453 3.86 -13.23 -15.57
CA LEU A 453 4.48 -13.74 -14.36
C LEU A 453 5.83 -13.05 -14.13
N HIS A 454 5.95 -12.38 -12.98
CA HIS A 454 7.18 -11.78 -12.46
C HIS A 454 7.66 -12.59 -11.25
N ILE A 455 8.93 -12.98 -11.23
CA ILE A 455 9.51 -13.77 -10.13
C ILE A 455 10.77 -13.07 -9.63
N ASN A 456 11.04 -13.21 -8.33
CA ASN A 456 12.27 -12.77 -7.67
C ASN A 456 12.43 -11.24 -7.58
N GLY A 457 11.34 -10.49 -7.40
CA GLY A 457 11.39 -9.07 -7.05
C GLY A 457 11.58 -8.88 -5.54
N SER A 458 12.26 -7.81 -5.14
CA SER A 458 12.46 -7.43 -3.74
C SER A 458 12.58 -5.91 -3.60
N PHE A 459 12.22 -5.39 -2.42
CA PHE A 459 12.42 -4.00 -2.03
C PHE A 459 13.37 -3.87 -0.82
N GLU A 460 13.88 -4.98 -0.29
CA GLU A 460 14.79 -5.00 0.88
C GLU A 460 16.06 -4.17 0.63
N GLU A 461 16.53 -3.49 1.66
CA GLU A 461 17.76 -2.72 1.61
C GLU A 461 18.96 -3.59 1.20
N GLY A 462 19.73 -3.15 0.20
CA GLY A 462 20.89 -3.90 -0.31
C GLY A 462 20.54 -5.06 -1.25
N ASN A 463 19.26 -5.43 -1.36
CA ASN A 463 18.79 -6.51 -2.24
C ASN A 463 17.61 -6.10 -3.15
N ALA A 464 17.29 -4.81 -3.19
CA ALA A 464 16.19 -4.26 -3.98
C ALA A 464 16.38 -4.54 -5.48
N ARG A 465 15.41 -5.21 -6.09
CA ARG A 465 15.42 -5.65 -7.48
C ARG A 465 14.03 -5.82 -8.05
N LEU A 466 13.89 -5.64 -9.36
CA LEU A 466 12.64 -5.91 -10.06
C LEU A 466 12.62 -7.37 -10.50
N GLY A 467 11.45 -8.01 -10.37
CA GLY A 467 11.24 -9.40 -10.75
C GLY A 467 11.41 -9.61 -12.25
N LYS A 468 12.02 -10.74 -12.60
CA LYS A 468 12.20 -11.18 -13.98
C LYS A 468 10.88 -11.70 -14.55
N VAL A 469 10.59 -11.36 -15.80
CA VAL A 469 9.41 -11.88 -16.51
C VAL A 469 9.70 -13.28 -17.05
N TYR A 470 8.87 -14.26 -16.70
CA TYR A 470 9.02 -15.65 -17.14
C TYR A 470 8.09 -16.05 -18.29
N GLY A 471 7.01 -15.29 -18.51
CA GLY A 471 5.99 -15.61 -19.50
C GLY A 471 4.65 -15.02 -19.10
N SER A 472 3.58 -15.47 -19.76
CA SER A 472 2.22 -15.15 -19.31
C SER A 472 1.44 -16.43 -19.18
N ILE A 473 0.70 -16.58 -18.10
CA ILE A 473 -0.10 -17.78 -17.80
C ILE A 473 -1.58 -17.44 -18.00
N LEU A 474 -2.35 -18.37 -18.58
CA LEU A 474 -3.80 -18.25 -18.67
C LEU A 474 -4.41 -18.05 -17.28
N SER A 475 -5.31 -17.07 -17.12
CA SER A 475 -5.87 -16.73 -15.80
C SER A 475 -6.51 -17.94 -15.10
N GLU A 476 -7.17 -18.83 -15.84
CA GLU A 476 -7.82 -20.04 -15.32
C GLU A 476 -6.83 -21.13 -14.90
N LYS A 477 -5.58 -21.05 -15.34
CA LYS A 477 -4.52 -22.01 -15.08
C LYS A 477 -3.59 -21.64 -13.93
N ILE A 478 -3.68 -20.41 -13.42
CA ILE A 478 -2.84 -19.94 -12.32
C ILE A 478 -3.00 -20.80 -11.04
N PRO A 479 -4.21 -21.23 -10.62
CA PRO A 479 -4.34 -22.07 -9.43
C PRO A 479 -3.58 -23.40 -9.54
N GLU A 480 -3.71 -24.07 -10.69
CA GLU A 480 -3.03 -25.34 -11.00
C GLU A 480 -1.51 -25.14 -11.06
N PHE A 481 -1.05 -24.09 -11.76
CA PHE A 481 0.36 -23.71 -11.84
C PHE A 481 0.99 -23.49 -10.45
N LEU A 482 0.34 -22.69 -9.58
CA LEU A 482 0.87 -22.40 -8.25
C LEU A 482 0.88 -23.64 -7.36
N TYR A 483 -0.13 -24.50 -7.47
CA TYR A 483 -0.14 -25.76 -6.73
C TYR A 483 1.04 -26.65 -7.13
N GLU A 484 1.26 -26.86 -8.43
CA GLU A 484 2.41 -27.65 -8.90
C GLU A 484 3.75 -27.01 -8.54
N LEU A 485 3.84 -25.67 -8.55
CA LEU A 485 5.01 -24.95 -8.06
C LEU A 485 5.25 -25.22 -6.57
N ALA A 486 4.20 -25.20 -5.73
CA ALA A 486 4.32 -25.53 -4.32
C ALA A 486 4.85 -26.96 -4.10
N ILE A 487 4.30 -27.94 -4.83
CA ILE A 487 4.77 -29.33 -4.78
C ILE A 487 6.26 -29.43 -5.16
N LYS A 488 6.69 -28.76 -6.24
CA LYS A 488 8.10 -28.78 -6.64
C LYS A 488 9.03 -28.16 -5.59
N VAL A 489 8.64 -27.03 -5.01
CA VAL A 489 9.43 -26.37 -3.93
C VAL A 489 9.55 -27.31 -2.73
N GLU A 490 8.44 -27.94 -2.34
CA GLU A 490 8.39 -28.91 -1.25
C GLU A 490 9.27 -30.15 -1.52
N GLU A 491 9.20 -30.73 -2.72
CA GLU A 491 10.01 -31.90 -3.10
C GLU A 491 11.51 -31.63 -3.04
N LYS A 492 11.94 -30.40 -3.35
CA LYS A 492 13.33 -29.98 -3.22
C LYS A 492 13.76 -29.69 -1.78
N ASN A 493 12.80 -29.51 -0.86
CA ASN A 493 13.04 -29.18 0.54
C ASN A 493 13.93 -27.94 0.72
N VAL A 494 13.65 -26.90 -0.07
CA VAL A 494 14.33 -25.59 -0.01
C VAL A 494 13.29 -24.48 0.14
N ASN A 495 13.72 -23.28 0.57
CA ASN A 495 12.83 -22.12 0.53
C ASN A 495 12.63 -21.63 -0.91
N PHE A 496 11.64 -20.78 -1.14
CA PHE A 496 11.30 -20.32 -2.49
C PHE A 496 12.40 -19.51 -3.18
N GLU A 497 13.16 -18.67 -2.46
CA GLU A 497 14.26 -17.90 -3.04
C GLU A 497 15.37 -18.84 -3.55
N GLU A 498 15.76 -19.80 -2.72
CA GLU A 498 16.71 -20.85 -3.09
C GLU A 498 16.19 -21.73 -4.24
N PHE A 499 14.89 -22.01 -4.29
CA PHE A 499 14.28 -22.74 -5.39
C PHE A 499 14.46 -22.01 -6.72
N VAL A 500 14.17 -20.71 -6.75
CA VAL A 500 14.31 -19.88 -7.95
C VAL A 500 15.76 -19.83 -8.41
N ASP A 501 16.71 -19.69 -7.47
CA ASP A 501 18.13 -19.57 -7.79
C ASP A 501 18.74 -20.89 -8.29
N LYS A 502 18.41 -22.02 -7.65
CA LYS A 502 19.02 -23.33 -7.96
C LYS A 502 18.27 -24.13 -9.02
N TYR A 503 16.96 -23.94 -9.15
CA TYR A 503 16.08 -24.74 -10.01
C TYR A 503 15.33 -23.90 -11.05
N GLU A 504 15.93 -22.79 -11.50
CA GLU A 504 15.31 -21.86 -12.46
C GLU A 504 14.79 -22.55 -13.74
N ASN A 505 15.47 -23.60 -14.22
CA ASN A 505 15.05 -24.34 -15.40
C ASN A 505 13.75 -25.12 -15.17
N GLU A 506 13.57 -25.70 -13.98
CA GLU A 506 12.33 -26.40 -13.62
C GLU A 506 11.15 -25.41 -13.55
N LEU A 507 11.39 -24.19 -13.04
CA LEU A 507 10.40 -23.11 -13.08
C LEU A 507 10.05 -22.71 -14.52
N LYS A 508 11.04 -22.53 -15.40
CA LYS A 508 10.79 -22.19 -16.81
C LYS A 508 9.99 -23.27 -17.53
N ASP A 509 10.32 -24.53 -17.28
CA ASP A 509 9.61 -25.65 -17.91
C ASP A 509 8.19 -25.77 -17.39
N LEU A 510 7.96 -25.53 -16.10
CA LEU A 510 6.61 -25.42 -15.54
C LEU A 510 5.82 -24.28 -16.20
N VAL A 511 6.41 -23.08 -16.32
CA VAL A 511 5.73 -21.94 -16.95
C VAL A 511 5.31 -22.24 -18.39
N LYS A 512 6.15 -22.95 -19.18
CA LYS A 512 5.80 -23.34 -20.56
C LYS A 512 4.58 -24.24 -20.65
N ILE A 513 4.33 -25.09 -19.65
CA ILE A 513 3.15 -25.99 -19.62
C ILE A 513 1.85 -25.18 -19.51
N TYR A 514 1.90 -24.03 -18.83
CA TYR A 514 0.73 -23.20 -18.51
C TYR A 514 0.63 -21.89 -19.30
N SER A 515 1.60 -21.61 -20.19
CA SER A 515 1.70 -20.35 -20.95
C SER A 515 0.80 -20.28 -22.18
#